data_AF-A0A7C9IBV9-F1
#
_entry.id   AF-A0A7C9IBV9-F1
#
_cell.length_a   1.000
_cell.length_b   1.000
_cell.length_c   1.000
_cell.angle_alpha   90.00
_cell.angle_beta   90.00
_cell.angle_gamma   90.00
#
_symmetry.space_group_name_H-M   'P 1'
#
loop_
_entity.id
_entity.type
_entity.pdbx_description
1 polymer ?
#
loop_
_entity_poly.entity_id
_entity_poly.type
_entity_poly.pdbx_seq_one_letter_code
_entity_poly.pdbx_strand_id
1 'polypeptide(L)' 'MPQASAVPVRGHPFTHGLFPDGDYAITLGPGLAWGTLGHPWQRTLCVFGAPLLKALEPLPVPLLSRRVRQDGVVQP' A
#
# COMPACT_ATOMS: atom_id res chain seq x y z
N MET A 1 -16.57 -20.42 -2.93
CA MET A 1 -16.24 -19.23 -2.11
C MET A 1 -17.06 -18.07 -2.69
N PRO A 2 -18.03 -17.49 -1.97
CA PRO A 2 -18.85 -16.42 -2.53
C PRO A 2 -17.97 -15.20 -2.79
N GLN A 3 -18.04 -14.65 -4.01
CA GLN A 3 -17.32 -13.44 -4.39
C GLN A 3 -17.77 -12.27 -3.51
N ALA A 4 -16.81 -11.49 -3.00
CA ALA A 4 -17.08 -10.27 -2.27
C ALA A 4 -17.94 -9.32 -3.12
N SER A 5 -19.05 -8.90 -2.55
CA SER A 5 -20.00 -7.97 -3.15
C SER A 5 -19.32 -6.61 -3.33
N ALA A 6 -19.19 -6.17 -4.57
CA ALA A 6 -18.67 -4.84 -4.90
C ALA A 6 -19.69 -3.77 -4.48
N VAL A 7 -19.60 -3.30 -3.23
CA VAL A 7 -20.28 -2.08 -2.81
C VAL A 7 -19.59 -0.91 -3.53
N PRO A 8 -20.30 -0.07 -4.30
CA PRO A 8 -19.67 1.04 -5.00
C PRO A 8 -19.35 2.15 -3.99
N VAL A 9 -18.14 2.14 -3.45
CA VAL A 9 -17.63 3.26 -2.64
C VAL A 9 -17.30 4.39 -3.61
N ARG A 10 -18.06 5.48 -3.58
CA ARG A 10 -17.69 6.74 -4.25
C ARG A 10 -16.42 7.28 -3.58
N GLY A 11 -15.26 6.86 -4.04
CA GLY A 11 -13.96 7.26 -3.53
C GLY A 11 -13.02 7.71 -4.64
N HIS A 12 -12.16 8.67 -4.30
CA HIS A 12 -11.02 9.17 -5.07
C HIS A 12 -10.35 8.09 -5.95
N PRO A 13 -9.74 8.40 -7.11
CA PRO A 13 -9.10 7.41 -7.99
C PRO A 13 -8.06 6.50 -7.31
N PHE A 14 -7.55 6.88 -6.13
CA PHE A 14 -6.60 6.09 -5.33
C PHE A 14 -7.25 5.16 -4.29
N THR A 15 -8.55 5.25 -4.05
CA THR A 15 -9.25 4.48 -3.01
C THR A 15 -9.38 2.99 -3.36
N HIS A 16 -9.31 2.65 -4.65
CA HIS A 16 -9.47 1.27 -5.13
C HIS A 16 -8.17 0.46 -5.16
N GLY A 17 -6.99 1.09 -5.05
CA GLY A 17 -5.69 0.44 -5.34
C GLY A 17 -4.76 0.22 -4.15
N LEU A 18 -5.06 0.80 -2.98
CA LEU A 18 -4.17 0.80 -1.83
C LEU A 18 -4.58 -0.18 -0.74
N PHE A 19 -5.89 -0.42 -0.58
CA PHE A 19 -6.44 -1.28 0.45
C PHE A 19 -7.29 -2.36 -0.21
N PRO A 20 -6.74 -3.56 -0.41
CA PRO A 20 -7.50 -4.59 -1.09
C PRO A 20 -8.61 -5.17 -0.20
N ASP A 21 -9.80 -5.31 -0.78
CA ASP A 21 -10.89 -6.10 -0.22
C ASP A 21 -10.79 -7.55 -0.70
N GLY A 22 -9.83 -8.30 -0.14
CA GLY A 22 -9.74 -9.76 -0.29
C GLY A 22 -8.49 -10.31 -1.00
N ASP A 23 -7.77 -9.54 -1.82
CA ASP A 23 -6.57 -9.99 -2.56
C ASP A 23 -5.35 -9.05 -2.39
N TYR A 24 -4.23 -9.25 -3.05
CA TYR A 24 -3.13 -8.26 -3.00
C TYR A 24 -3.45 -7.07 -3.92
N ALA A 25 -3.09 -5.85 -3.50
CA ALA A 25 -3.18 -4.66 -4.35
C ALA A 25 -1.79 -4.10 -4.63
N ILE A 26 -1.48 -3.87 -5.91
CA ILE A 26 -0.19 -3.32 -6.34
C ILE A 26 -0.41 -2.08 -7.18
N THR A 27 0.32 -1.01 -6.85
CA THR A 27 0.40 0.21 -7.67
C THR A 27 1.85 0.40 -8.08
N LEU A 28 2.09 0.59 -9.37
CA LEU A 28 3.43 0.68 -9.94
C LEU A 28 3.60 2.01 -10.66
N GLY A 29 4.74 2.66 -10.43
CA GLY A 29 5.15 3.81 -11.20
C GLY A 29 5.53 3.45 -12.64
N PRO A 30 5.55 4.43 -13.56
CA PRO A 30 6.12 4.24 -14.88
C PRO A 30 7.56 3.74 -14.78
N GLY A 31 7.88 2.67 -15.53
CA GLY A 31 9.21 2.03 -15.48
C GLY A 31 9.43 1.09 -14.28
N LEU A 32 8.38 0.79 -13.48
CA LEU A 32 8.39 -0.27 -12.46
C LEU A 32 9.39 -0.09 -11.32
N ALA A 33 10.05 1.07 -11.22
CA ALA A 33 11.13 1.33 -10.27
C ALA A 33 10.66 1.73 -8.86
N TRP A 34 9.37 2.02 -8.71
CA TRP A 34 8.75 2.41 -7.44
C TRP A 34 7.28 2.01 -7.43
N GLY A 35 6.71 1.89 -6.23
CA GLY A 35 5.33 1.50 -6.08
C GLY A 35 4.95 1.11 -4.66
N THR A 36 3.75 0.55 -4.54
CA THR A 36 3.23 0.03 -3.28
C THR A 36 2.64 -1.36 -3.45
N LEU A 37 2.75 -2.20 -2.42
CA LEU A 37 2.10 -3.49 -2.33
C LEU A 37 1.32 -3.60 -1.01
N GLY A 38 0.00 -3.67 -1.09
CA GLY A 38 -0.90 -3.84 0.04
C GLY A 38 -1.18 -5.33 0.32
N HIS A 39 -1.02 -5.74 1.59
CA HIS A 39 -1.34 -7.09 2.07
C HIS A 39 -2.64 -7.04 2.89
N PRO A 40 -3.77 -7.60 2.41
CA PRO A 40 -5.09 -7.42 3.01
C PRO A 40 -5.15 -8.00 4.44
N TRP A 41 -4.68 -9.23 4.61
CA TRP A 41 -4.79 -9.94 5.89
C TRP A 41 -3.86 -9.42 6.99
N GLN A 42 -2.65 -8.97 6.63
CA GLN A 42 -1.73 -8.35 7.58
C GLN A 42 -2.03 -6.86 7.80
N ARG A 43 -2.87 -6.25 6.95
CA ARG A 43 -3.19 -4.82 6.97
C ARG A 43 -1.92 -3.95 6.91
N THR A 44 -0.97 -4.37 6.09
CA THR A 44 0.32 -3.68 5.88
C THR A 44 0.43 -3.16 4.46
N LEU A 45 1.16 -2.05 4.31
CA LEU A 45 1.53 -1.47 3.02
C LEU A 45 3.06 -1.46 2.90
N CYS A 46 3.58 -2.18 1.91
CA CYS A 46 4.97 -2.05 1.50
C CYS A 46 5.09 -0.86 0.53
N VAL A 47 6.03 0.04 0.79
CA VAL A 47 6.37 1.16 -0.09
C VAL A 47 7.81 0.94 -0.56
N PHE A 48 8.05 1.00 -1.88
CA PHE A 48 9.38 0.73 -2.43
C PHE A 48 9.77 1.72 -3.53
N GLY A 49 11.09 1.79 -3.76
CA GLY A 49 11.71 2.68 -4.74
C GLY A 49 12.12 4.02 -4.15
N ALA A 50 13.34 4.45 -4.44
CA ALA A 50 13.93 5.67 -3.87
C ALA A 50 13.08 6.95 -4.11
N PRO A 51 12.45 7.16 -5.29
CA PRO A 51 11.62 8.35 -5.51
C PRO A 51 10.43 8.45 -4.53
N LEU A 52 9.73 7.33 -4.31
CA LEU A 52 8.55 7.30 -3.46
C LEU A 52 8.91 7.35 -1.97
N LEU A 53 9.99 6.67 -1.58
CA LEU A 53 10.51 6.74 -0.20
C LEU A 53 10.92 8.16 0.18
N LYS A 54 11.65 8.87 -0.68
CA LYS A 54 12.04 10.27 -0.46
C LYS A 54 10.83 11.21 -0.36
N ALA A 55 9.80 10.97 -1.16
CA ALA A 55 8.56 11.75 -1.09
C ALA A 55 7.78 11.50 0.21
N LEU A 56 7.94 10.33 0.82
CA LEU A 56 7.25 9.94 2.05
C LEU A 56 7.91 10.49 3.31
N GLU A 57 9.24 10.59 3.34
CA GLU A 57 10.03 11.07 4.49
C GLU A 57 9.50 12.34 5.16
N PRO A 58 9.14 13.42 4.43
CA PRO A 58 8.66 14.65 5.07
C PRO A 58 7.16 14.62 5.41
N LEU A 59 6.41 13.61 4.97
CA LEU A 59 4.95 13.59 5.11
C LEU A 59 4.54 12.92 6.43
N PRO A 60 3.83 13.62 7.32
CA PRO A 60 3.18 12.96 8.44
C PRO A 60 1.98 12.16 7.90
N VAL A 61 2.21 10.88 7.63
CA VAL A 61 1.17 9.92 7.25
C VAL A 61 0.89 9.01 8.45
N PRO A 62 -0.12 9.31 9.28
CA PRO A 62 -0.45 8.49 10.45
C PRO A 62 -0.69 7.01 10.10
N LEU A 63 -1.20 6.75 8.90
CA LEU A 63 -1.42 5.40 8.37
C LEU A 63 -0.12 4.58 8.23
N LEU A 64 1.03 5.25 8.04
CA LEU A 64 2.35 4.64 7.86
C LEU A 64 3.28 4.93 9.05
N SER A 65 2.71 5.34 10.18
CA SER A 65 3.44 5.67 11.42
C SER A 65 4.22 4.50 12.00
N ARG A 66 3.71 3.28 11.81
CA ARG A 66 4.37 2.05 12.27
C ARG A 66 5.07 1.36 11.11
N ARG A 67 6.40 1.28 11.20
CA ARG A 67 7.21 0.47 10.31
C ARG A 67 7.17 -0.98 10.78
N VAL A 68 6.71 -1.90 9.93
CA VAL A 68 6.67 -3.35 10.26
C VAL A 68 7.93 -4.04 9.79
N ARG A 69 8.42 -3.68 8.60
CA ARG A 69 9.67 -4.18 8.02
C ARG A 69 10.43 -3.06 7.33
N GLN A 70 11.75 -3.22 7.26
CA GLN A 70 12.64 -2.43 6.43
C GLN A 70 13.67 -3.36 5.80
N ASP A 71 13.83 -3.29 4.49
CA ASP A 71 14.82 -4.10 3.76
C ASP A 71 14.71 -5.62 4.10
N GLY A 72 13.48 -6.09 4.28
CA GLY A 72 13.16 -7.48 4.65
C GLY A 72 13.21 -7.79 6.16
N VAL A 73 13.81 -6.92 6.97
CA VAL A 73 14.01 -7.11 8.41
C VAL A 73 12.81 -6.58 9.21
N VAL A 74 12.31 -7.39 10.15
CA VAL A 74 11.24 -7.00 11.09
C VAL A 74 11.73 -5.87 11.99
N GLN A 75 10.90 -4.83 12.15
CA GLN A 75 11.18 -3.73 13.05
C GLN A 75 10.47 -3.94 14.40
N PRO A 76 11.10 -3.56 15.52
CA PRO A 76 10.54 -3.70 16.87
C PRO A 76 9.31 -2.82 17.11
#